data_AF-A0A919SIK8-F1
#
_entry.id   AF-A0A919SIK8-F1
#
_cell.length_a   1.000
_cell.length_b   1.000
_cell.length_c   1.000
_cell.angle_alpha   90.00
_cell.angle_beta   90.00
_cell.angle_gamma   90.00
#
_symmetry.space_group_name_H-M   'P 1'
#
loop_
_entity.id
_entity.type
_entity.pdbx_description
1 polymer ?
#
loop_
_entity_poly.entity_id
_entity_poly.type
_entity_poly.pdbx_seq_one_letter_code
_entity_poly.pdbx_strand_id
1 'polypeptide(L)'
;MRYRQDRDVTDRETPKSYHVEMSLPVGRDEVWDAVTQPGVLRQWFGWDYDELDAEIQHIFVNEATLRAPERMGWADGSYLEVIGDDDNTLVRAVREGSSAEPERYDAVEEGWRAFLQQLRYLLIERPKGARRTIYLTGASTWRQVLATAGGQPANQGSRLTTLTDADGHLVVISGREPRTSRGAGRMEITISTYGLDDAAFELTRKRWAERWTPLARNAQVTTADTPAP
;
A
#
# COMPACT_ATOMS: atom_id res chain seq x y z
N MET A 1 37.98 -38.81 9.92
CA MET A 1 36.75 -38.00 10.06
C MET A 1 37.12 -36.55 9.75
N ARG A 2 36.83 -36.08 8.53
CA ARG A 2 37.12 -34.71 8.08
C ARG A 2 35.82 -33.91 8.15
N TYR A 3 35.85 -32.82 8.92
CA TYR A 3 34.81 -31.80 8.95
C TYR A 3 34.91 -30.99 7.64
N ARG A 4 33.88 -31.06 6.80
CA ARG A 4 33.81 -30.32 5.54
C ARG A 4 33.03 -29.04 5.80
N GLN A 5 33.75 -27.93 5.86
CA GLN A 5 33.20 -26.62 5.55
C GLN A 5 32.91 -26.60 4.05
N ASP A 6 31.64 -26.45 3.67
CA ASP A 6 31.18 -25.90 2.40
C ASP A 6 30.10 -24.87 2.83
N ARG A 7 30.41 -23.58 2.94
CA ARG A 7 30.32 -22.55 1.88
C ARG A 7 29.02 -22.60 1.09
N ASP A 8 28.08 -21.75 1.50
CA ASP A 8 27.50 -20.66 0.70
C ASP A 8 26.81 -19.71 1.72
N VAL A 9 27.43 -18.62 2.18
CA VAL A 9 27.63 -17.34 1.47
C VAL A 9 26.34 -16.88 0.76
N THR A 10 25.48 -16.21 1.54
CA THR A 10 24.61 -15.10 1.10
C THR A 10 24.14 -15.14 -0.34
N ASP A 11 22.98 -15.75 -0.59
CA ASP A 11 22.09 -15.26 -1.63
C ASP A 11 21.43 -13.98 -1.11
N ARG A 12 22.21 -12.89 -1.07
CA ARG A 12 21.62 -11.54 -1.02
C ARG A 12 21.21 -11.26 -2.47
N GLU A 13 20.04 -11.74 -2.87
CA GLU A 13 19.41 -11.26 -4.09
C GLU A 13 19.48 -9.73 -4.08
N THR A 14 20.12 -9.15 -5.10
CA THR A 14 20.18 -7.70 -5.24
C THR A 14 18.73 -7.17 -5.24
N PRO A 15 18.38 -6.18 -4.40
CA PRO A 15 17.04 -5.62 -4.38
C PRO A 15 16.61 -5.18 -5.78
N LYS A 16 15.38 -5.51 -6.18
CA LYS A 16 14.84 -5.10 -7.49
C LYS A 16 14.79 -3.58 -7.54
N SER A 17 15.28 -2.95 -8.60
CA SER A 17 14.97 -1.55 -8.83
C SER A 17 13.49 -1.38 -9.20
N TYR A 18 12.91 -0.28 -8.75
CA TYR A 18 11.55 0.08 -9.09
C TYR A 18 11.42 1.58 -9.30
N HIS A 19 10.43 1.95 -10.09
CA HIS A 19 10.02 3.32 -10.33
C HIS A 19 8.49 3.37 -10.33
N VAL A 20 7.91 3.84 -9.24
CA VAL A 20 6.48 4.03 -9.08
C VAL A 20 6.19 5.52 -9.15
N GLU A 21 5.32 5.93 -10.05
CA GLU A 21 5.01 7.34 -10.31
C GLU A 21 3.50 7.57 -10.26
N MET A 22 3.10 8.74 -9.76
CA MET A 22 1.72 9.18 -9.74
C MET A 22 1.60 10.70 -9.91
N SER A 23 0.72 11.13 -10.82
CA SER A 23 0.39 12.55 -11.02
C SER A 23 -0.89 12.94 -10.26
N LEU A 24 -0.88 14.12 -9.63
CA LEU A 24 -1.97 14.67 -8.83
C LEU A 24 -2.27 16.12 -9.27
N PRO A 25 -3.55 16.50 -9.41
CA PRO A 25 -3.95 17.89 -9.65
C PRO A 25 -4.03 18.66 -8.32
N VAL A 26 -2.92 18.66 -7.58
CA VAL A 26 -2.78 19.25 -6.25
C VAL A 26 -1.39 19.88 -6.17
N GLY A 27 -1.27 21.00 -5.46
CA GLY A 27 -0.01 21.74 -5.34
C GLY A 27 1.09 20.96 -4.60
N ARG A 28 2.34 21.20 -5.02
CA ARG A 28 3.53 20.47 -4.57
C ARG A 28 3.70 20.53 -3.05
N ASP A 29 3.50 21.70 -2.46
CA ASP A 29 3.71 21.89 -1.03
C ASP A 29 2.67 21.13 -0.18
N GLU A 30 1.41 21.06 -0.63
CA GLU A 30 0.37 20.24 0.02
C GLU A 30 0.74 18.74 -0.05
N VAL A 31 1.27 18.28 -1.17
CA VAL A 31 1.75 16.89 -1.32
C VAL A 31 2.99 16.63 -0.47
N TRP A 32 3.93 17.58 -0.41
CA TRP A 32 5.13 17.47 0.41
C TRP A 32 4.80 17.34 1.90
N ASP A 33 3.85 18.15 2.39
CA ASP A 33 3.33 18.02 3.75
C ASP A 33 2.69 16.65 3.97
N ALA A 34 1.91 16.16 3.00
CA ALA A 34 1.24 14.87 3.10
C ALA A 34 2.21 13.69 3.21
N VAL A 35 3.42 13.80 2.67
CA VAL A 35 4.44 12.73 2.70
C VAL A 35 5.51 12.90 3.77
N THR A 36 5.51 14.02 4.50
CA THR A 36 6.50 14.31 5.55
C THR A 36 5.91 14.46 6.95
N GLN A 37 4.64 14.87 7.07
CA GLN A 37 4.02 15.10 8.38
C GLN A 37 3.45 13.78 8.94
N PRO A 38 3.91 13.28 10.10
CA PRO A 38 3.47 11.98 10.65
C PRO A 38 1.95 11.86 10.82
N GLY A 39 1.30 12.95 11.26
CA GLY A 39 -0.16 12.97 11.41
C GLY A 39 -0.93 12.83 10.09
N VAL A 40 -0.35 13.30 8.98
CA VAL A 40 -0.93 13.15 7.63
C VAL A 40 -0.55 11.81 7.02
N LEU A 41 0.68 11.32 7.24
CA LEU A 41 1.12 9.98 6.86
C LEU A 41 0.18 8.90 7.43
N ARG A 42 -0.26 9.05 8.68
CA ARG A 42 -1.28 8.20 9.33
C ARG A 42 -2.57 8.04 8.49
N GLN A 43 -2.91 9.07 7.72
CA GLN A 43 -4.14 9.12 6.93
C GLN A 43 -4.02 8.40 5.57
N TRP A 44 -2.86 7.84 5.19
CA TRP A 44 -2.76 7.13 3.91
C TRP A 44 -1.68 6.04 3.82
N PHE A 45 -0.64 6.08 4.67
CA PHE A 45 0.41 5.07 4.69
C PHE A 45 -0.09 3.78 5.35
N GLY A 46 0.35 2.63 4.84
CA GLY A 46 0.08 1.33 5.45
C GLY A 46 -1.40 0.93 5.54
N TRP A 47 -1.64 -0.07 6.37
CA TRP A 47 -2.92 -0.43 6.98
C TRP A 47 -2.78 -0.29 8.50
N ASP A 48 -3.88 -0.13 9.20
CA ASP A 48 -3.90 0.00 10.65
C ASP A 48 -3.55 -1.30 11.36
N TYR A 49 -2.61 -1.16 12.29
CA TYR A 49 -2.24 -2.10 13.32
C TYR A 49 -1.61 -1.32 14.48
N ASP A 50 -1.45 -1.95 15.65
CA ASP A 50 -1.04 -1.26 16.89
C ASP A 50 0.31 -0.54 16.81
N GLU A 51 1.22 -0.94 15.93
CA GLU A 51 2.56 -0.33 15.83
C GLU A 51 2.73 0.61 14.63
N LEU A 52 1.65 0.90 13.87
CA LEU A 52 1.75 1.76 12.67
C LEU A 52 2.32 3.15 13.01
N ASP A 53 1.95 3.72 14.16
CA ASP A 53 2.48 5.01 14.61
C ASP A 53 3.99 4.96 14.85
N ALA A 54 4.48 3.86 15.45
CA ALA A 54 5.90 3.65 15.69
C ALA A 54 6.66 3.39 14.38
N GLU A 55 6.06 2.64 13.45
CA GLU A 55 6.61 2.40 12.12
C GLU A 55 6.73 3.71 11.32
N ILE A 56 5.70 4.55 11.32
CA ILE A 56 5.75 5.87 10.67
C ILE A 56 6.90 6.70 11.26
N GLN A 57 6.99 6.77 12.59
CA GLN A 57 8.06 7.52 13.27
C GLN A 57 9.44 6.97 12.89
N HIS A 58 9.60 5.65 12.85
CA HIS A 58 10.86 5.03 12.49
C HIS A 58 11.24 5.32 11.03
N ILE A 59 10.36 5.01 10.08
CA ILE A 59 10.67 5.09 8.64
C ILE A 59 10.79 6.54 8.17
N PHE A 60 9.85 7.41 8.52
CA PHE A 60 9.71 8.74 7.92
C PHE A 60 10.36 9.87 8.71
N VAL A 61 10.72 9.63 9.98
CA VAL A 61 11.34 10.66 10.83
C VAL A 61 12.75 10.26 11.26
N ASN A 62 12.94 9.02 11.72
CA ASN A 62 14.23 8.60 12.26
C ASN A 62 15.21 8.17 11.17
N GLU A 63 14.75 7.39 10.18
CA GLU A 63 15.59 6.84 9.11
C GLU A 63 15.65 7.74 7.86
N ALA A 64 14.64 8.57 7.64
CA ALA A 64 14.55 9.40 6.45
C ALA A 64 15.52 10.59 6.49
N THR A 65 16.25 10.80 5.41
CA THR A 65 17.01 12.03 5.16
C THR A 65 16.23 12.95 4.22
N LEU A 66 15.77 14.08 4.74
CA LEU A 66 15.07 15.09 3.95
C LEU A 66 16.06 15.97 3.17
N ARG A 67 15.84 16.08 1.87
CA ARG A 67 16.41 17.08 0.95
C ARG A 67 15.25 17.94 0.43
N ALA A 68 14.68 18.71 1.36
CA ALA A 68 13.46 19.48 1.13
C ALA A 68 13.67 20.62 0.10
N PRO A 69 12.61 21.02 -0.63
CA PRO A 69 11.24 20.47 -0.61
C PRO A 69 11.01 19.36 -1.66
N GLU A 70 12.06 18.74 -2.19
CA GLU A 70 11.95 17.95 -3.43
C GLU A 70 12.08 16.45 -3.19
N ARG A 71 12.81 16.02 -2.15
CA ARG A 71 13.17 14.60 -2.01
C ARG A 71 13.38 14.17 -0.56
N MET A 72 12.97 12.95 -0.25
CA MET A 72 13.24 12.22 1.00
C MET A 72 13.88 10.88 0.64
N GLY A 73 15.00 10.52 1.25
CA GLY A 73 15.73 9.29 0.92
C GLY A 73 16.06 8.43 2.14
N TRP A 74 16.35 7.16 1.89
CA TRP A 74 16.74 6.17 2.90
C TRP A 74 18.14 5.60 2.63
N ALA A 75 18.71 4.96 3.64
CA ALA A 75 20.08 4.42 3.60
C ALA A 75 20.28 3.31 2.53
N ASP A 76 19.20 2.66 2.10
CA ASP A 76 19.22 1.64 1.04
C ASP A 76 19.28 2.23 -0.38
N GLY A 77 19.33 3.56 -0.50
CA GLY A 77 19.36 4.27 -1.78
C GLY A 77 17.99 4.47 -2.41
N SER A 78 16.91 4.01 -1.77
CA SER A 78 15.55 4.36 -2.17
C SER A 78 15.22 5.80 -1.79
N TYR A 79 14.30 6.41 -2.53
CA TYR A 79 13.83 7.76 -2.27
C TYR A 79 12.39 7.99 -2.73
N LEU A 80 11.72 8.92 -2.05
CA LEU A 80 10.49 9.55 -2.47
C LEU A 80 10.80 10.96 -2.98
N GLU A 81 10.26 11.34 -4.12
CA GLU A 81 10.44 12.65 -4.74
C GLU A 81 9.08 13.27 -5.06
N VAL A 82 8.97 14.58 -4.83
CA VAL A 82 7.77 15.39 -5.08
C VAL A 82 8.17 16.57 -5.96
N ILE A 83 7.74 16.55 -7.23
CA ILE A 83 8.05 17.57 -8.23
C ILE A 83 6.74 18.19 -8.70
N GLY A 84 6.66 19.51 -8.76
CA GLY A 84 5.43 20.16 -9.20
C GLY A 84 5.45 21.67 -9.03
N ASP A 85 4.30 22.26 -9.32
CA ASP A 85 3.96 23.65 -9.07
C ASP A 85 2.78 23.74 -8.10
N ASP A 86 2.09 24.88 -8.06
CA ASP A 86 0.98 25.14 -7.15
C ASP A 86 -0.30 24.36 -7.51
N ASP A 87 -0.38 23.82 -8.73
CA ASP A 87 -1.61 23.17 -9.25
C ASP A 87 -1.40 21.69 -9.59
N ASN A 88 -0.18 21.28 -9.92
CA ASN A 88 0.12 19.93 -10.41
C ASN A 88 1.39 19.37 -9.79
N THR A 89 1.30 18.11 -9.35
CA THR A 89 2.40 17.41 -8.71
C THR A 89 2.59 16.01 -9.27
N LEU A 90 3.86 15.61 -9.33
CA LEU A 90 4.33 14.27 -9.60
C LEU A 90 4.99 13.72 -8.34
N VAL A 91 4.50 12.59 -7.85
CA VAL A 91 5.12 11.83 -6.75
C VAL A 91 5.81 10.60 -7.32
N ARG A 92 7.05 10.37 -6.92
CA ARG A 92 7.86 9.22 -7.34
C ARG A 92 8.41 8.48 -6.14
N ALA A 93 8.19 7.17 -6.07
CA ALA A 93 8.92 6.27 -5.19
C ALA A 93 9.90 5.45 -6.04
N VAL A 94 11.18 5.54 -5.73
CA VAL A 94 12.26 4.99 -6.55
C VAL A 94 13.21 4.19 -5.67
N ARG A 95 13.67 3.04 -6.17
CA ARG A 95 14.87 2.37 -5.68
C ARG A 95 15.81 2.16 -6.85
N GLU A 96 16.96 2.83 -6.82
CA GLU A 96 17.94 2.75 -7.89
C GLU A 96 18.57 1.35 -7.95
N GLY A 97 18.85 0.86 -9.17
CA GLY A 97 19.48 -0.44 -9.39
C GLY A 97 19.27 -0.95 -10.81
N SER A 98 20.02 -1.99 -11.18
CA SER A 98 19.85 -2.71 -12.44
C SER A 98 18.95 -3.92 -12.20
N SER A 99 17.68 -3.85 -12.61
CA SER A 99 16.79 -5.02 -12.53
C SER A 99 16.96 -5.88 -13.76
N ALA A 100 17.30 -7.16 -13.58
CA ALA A 100 17.32 -8.15 -14.65
C ALA A 100 15.90 -8.66 -15.02
N GLU A 101 14.92 -8.48 -14.13
CA GLU A 101 13.56 -9.02 -14.26
C GLU A 101 12.51 -7.98 -13.85
N PRO A 102 12.14 -7.05 -14.75
CA PRO A 102 11.18 -5.98 -14.43
C PRO A 102 9.79 -6.50 -14.05
N GLU A 103 9.39 -7.68 -14.53
CA GLU A 103 8.08 -8.29 -14.26
C GLU A 103 8.01 -9.08 -12.94
N ARG A 104 9.15 -9.34 -12.29
CA ARG A 104 9.22 -10.06 -11.02
C ARG A 104 8.47 -9.29 -9.94
N TYR A 105 7.66 -9.99 -9.15
CA TYR A 105 6.98 -9.39 -8.01
C TYR A 105 7.99 -8.86 -6.99
N ASP A 106 7.79 -7.63 -6.54
CA ASP A 106 8.54 -7.01 -5.44
C ASP A 106 7.53 -6.37 -4.48
N ALA A 107 7.55 -6.82 -3.22
CA ALA A 107 6.57 -6.38 -2.23
C ALA A 107 6.68 -4.89 -1.89
N VAL A 108 7.90 -4.32 -1.99
CA VAL A 108 8.13 -2.89 -1.70
C VAL A 108 7.60 -2.05 -2.86
N GLU A 109 7.86 -2.45 -4.11
CA GLU A 109 7.29 -1.80 -5.29
C GLU A 109 5.76 -1.80 -5.25
N GLU A 110 5.15 -2.97 -5.03
CA GLU A 110 3.68 -3.09 -5.01
C GLU A 110 3.07 -2.40 -3.79
N GLY A 111 3.78 -2.37 -2.66
CA GLY A 111 3.43 -1.57 -1.48
C GLY A 111 3.37 -0.08 -1.80
N TRP A 112 4.41 0.48 -2.44
CA TRP A 112 4.40 1.89 -2.88
C TRP A 112 3.25 2.18 -3.84
N ARG A 113 2.97 1.29 -4.80
CA ARG A 113 1.80 1.44 -5.69
C ARG A 113 0.51 1.54 -4.88
N ALA A 114 0.31 0.67 -3.89
CA ALA A 114 -0.88 0.68 -3.05
C ALA A 114 -0.98 1.96 -2.21
N PHE A 115 0.09 2.34 -1.51
CA PHE A 115 0.08 3.50 -0.62
C PHE A 115 -0.16 4.80 -1.39
N LEU A 116 0.44 4.96 -2.57
CA LEU A 116 0.21 6.15 -3.39
C LEU A 116 -1.25 6.28 -3.85
N GLN A 117 -1.97 5.18 -4.07
CA GLN A 117 -3.41 5.27 -4.35
C GLN A 117 -4.22 5.75 -3.14
N GLN A 118 -3.81 5.41 -1.92
CA GLN A 118 -4.42 5.92 -0.70
C GLN A 118 -4.12 7.42 -0.52
N LEU A 119 -2.90 7.86 -0.82
CA LEU A 119 -2.53 9.28 -0.85
C LEU A 119 -3.37 10.06 -1.87
N ARG A 120 -3.54 9.51 -3.08
CA ARG A 120 -4.38 10.11 -4.12
C ARG A 120 -5.80 10.33 -3.63
N TYR A 121 -6.39 9.31 -3.03
CA TYR A 121 -7.76 9.41 -2.51
C TYR A 121 -7.85 10.46 -1.40
N LEU A 122 -6.90 10.49 -0.45
CA LEU A 122 -6.87 11.49 0.61
C LEU A 122 -6.85 12.93 0.06
N LEU A 123 -6.01 13.18 -0.95
CA LEU A 123 -5.81 14.54 -1.48
C LEU A 123 -6.89 14.98 -2.47
N ILE A 124 -7.45 14.07 -3.25
CA ILE A 124 -8.49 14.37 -4.24
C ILE A 124 -9.87 14.39 -3.60
N GLU A 125 -10.24 13.33 -2.86
CA GLU A 125 -11.59 13.20 -2.29
C GLU A 125 -11.73 13.96 -0.96
N ARG A 126 -10.61 14.30 -0.31
CA ARG A 126 -10.54 15.06 0.96
C ARG A 126 -11.52 14.55 2.03
N PRO A 127 -11.52 13.22 2.31
CA PRO A 127 -12.40 12.62 3.31
C PRO A 127 -12.19 13.26 4.69
N LYS A 128 -13.20 13.17 5.56
CA LYS A 128 -13.20 13.81 6.88
C LYS A 128 -13.08 12.81 8.01
N GLY A 129 -12.46 13.24 9.10
CA GLY A 129 -12.24 12.42 10.29
C GLY A 129 -11.01 11.52 10.18
N ALA A 130 -10.74 10.78 11.26
CA ALA A 130 -9.60 9.88 11.31
C ALA A 130 -9.80 8.68 10.38
N ARG A 131 -8.74 8.29 9.66
CA ARG A 131 -8.70 7.05 8.91
C ARG A 131 -8.71 5.84 9.84
N ARG A 132 -9.54 4.85 9.49
CA ARG A 132 -9.42 3.47 9.98
C ARG A 132 -9.42 2.49 8.80
N THR A 133 -8.65 1.40 8.86
CA THR A 133 -8.60 0.41 7.78
C THR A 133 -9.00 -0.99 8.20
N ILE A 134 -9.56 -1.71 7.23
CA ILE A 134 -9.74 -3.16 7.31
C ILE A 134 -8.80 -3.78 6.27
N TYR A 135 -7.89 -4.64 6.71
CA TYR A 135 -6.92 -5.31 5.86
C TYR A 135 -7.24 -6.80 5.74
N LEU A 136 -7.51 -7.26 4.53
CA LEU A 136 -7.92 -8.63 4.23
C LEU A 136 -6.82 -9.33 3.46
N THR A 137 -6.46 -10.55 3.89
CA THR A 137 -5.50 -11.38 3.15
C THR A 137 -6.03 -12.80 2.97
N GLY A 138 -5.49 -13.51 1.99
CA GLY A 138 -5.88 -14.89 1.68
C GLY A 138 -5.62 -15.24 0.22
N ALA A 139 -5.81 -16.52 -0.13
CA ALA A 139 -5.64 -16.98 -1.50
C ALA A 139 -6.98 -17.04 -2.23
N SER A 140 -7.13 -16.25 -3.30
CA SER A 140 -8.31 -16.22 -4.16
C SER A 140 -7.94 -15.87 -5.61
N THR A 141 -8.90 -15.88 -6.52
CA THR A 141 -8.70 -15.43 -7.90
C THR A 141 -9.09 -13.97 -8.05
N TRP A 142 -8.41 -13.23 -8.93
CA TRP A 142 -8.77 -11.85 -9.28
C TRP A 142 -10.24 -11.68 -9.65
N ARG A 143 -10.80 -12.62 -10.41
CA ARG A 143 -12.21 -12.62 -10.79
C ARG A 143 -13.14 -12.69 -9.57
N GLN A 144 -12.84 -13.55 -8.60
CA GLN A 144 -13.65 -13.67 -7.39
C GLN A 144 -13.53 -12.41 -6.52
N VAL A 145 -12.31 -11.88 -6.34
CA VAL A 145 -12.11 -10.68 -5.53
C VAL A 145 -12.83 -9.48 -6.14
N LEU A 146 -12.67 -9.22 -7.43
CA LEU A 146 -13.33 -8.09 -8.09
C LEU A 146 -14.87 -8.17 -8.04
N ALA A 147 -15.43 -9.38 -8.02
CA ALA A 147 -16.88 -9.55 -7.85
C ALA A 147 -17.39 -9.17 -6.44
N THR A 148 -16.52 -9.13 -5.43
CA THR A 148 -16.93 -8.79 -4.05
C THR A 148 -17.02 -7.32 -3.77
N ALA A 149 -16.19 -6.53 -4.45
CA ALA A 149 -15.83 -5.22 -3.95
C ALA A 149 -16.87 -4.13 -4.26
N GLY A 150 -17.78 -4.38 -5.21
CA GLY A 150 -18.68 -3.34 -5.73
C GLY A 150 -17.91 -2.25 -6.48
N GLY A 151 -18.62 -1.26 -7.04
CA GLY A 151 -17.99 -0.12 -7.71
C GLY A 151 -17.35 -0.40 -9.08
N GLN A 152 -16.78 0.66 -9.66
CA GLN A 152 -16.09 0.63 -10.96
C GLN A 152 -14.58 0.41 -10.73
N PRO A 153 -14.00 -0.74 -11.10
CA PRO A 153 -12.58 -0.98 -10.91
C PRO A 153 -11.72 -0.14 -11.86
N ALA A 154 -10.73 0.56 -11.30
CA ALA A 154 -9.67 1.24 -12.02
C ALA A 154 -8.35 0.47 -11.87
N ASN A 155 -7.70 0.16 -12.98
CA ASN A 155 -6.46 -0.61 -12.98
C ASN A 155 -5.26 0.31 -12.74
N GLN A 156 -4.36 -0.09 -11.83
CA GLN A 156 -3.18 0.68 -11.45
C GLN A 156 -1.90 -0.14 -11.69
N GLY A 157 -1.86 -0.83 -12.84
CA GLY A 157 -0.81 -1.79 -13.20
C GLY A 157 -1.33 -3.21 -13.35
N SER A 158 -0.40 -4.17 -13.44
CA SER A 158 -0.73 -5.59 -13.67
C SER A 158 -1.20 -6.31 -12.41
N ARG A 159 -0.91 -5.78 -11.21
CA ARG A 159 -1.14 -6.43 -9.92
C ARG A 159 -1.97 -5.60 -8.93
N LEU A 160 -2.49 -4.46 -9.34
CA LEU A 160 -3.26 -3.57 -8.47
C LEU A 160 -4.50 -3.01 -9.16
N THR A 161 -5.62 -2.99 -8.42
CA THR A 161 -6.87 -2.36 -8.80
C THR A 161 -7.39 -1.55 -7.63
N THR A 162 -7.95 -0.37 -7.92
CA THR A 162 -8.64 0.47 -6.95
C THR A 162 -10.11 0.63 -7.33
N LEU A 163 -10.97 0.84 -6.35
CA LEU A 163 -12.35 1.25 -6.55
C LEU A 163 -12.85 1.97 -5.30
N THR A 164 -13.98 2.65 -5.43
CA THR A 164 -14.74 3.17 -4.31
C THR A 164 -15.98 2.31 -4.14
N ASP A 165 -16.22 1.79 -2.94
CA ASP A 165 -17.43 1.01 -2.65
C ASP A 165 -18.68 1.92 -2.58
N ALA A 166 -19.85 1.31 -2.40
CA ALA A 166 -21.12 2.04 -2.36
C ALA A 166 -21.25 3.00 -1.17
N ASP A 167 -20.49 2.76 -0.10
CA ASP A 167 -20.48 3.58 1.11
C ASP A 167 -19.39 4.67 1.04
N GLY A 168 -18.68 4.78 -0.08
CA GLY A 168 -17.68 5.81 -0.33
C GLY A 168 -16.26 5.44 0.13
N HIS A 169 -16.01 4.21 0.59
CA HIS A 169 -14.69 3.79 1.05
C HIS A 169 -13.77 3.47 -0.12
N LEU A 170 -12.50 3.87 -0.02
CA LEU A 170 -11.48 3.40 -0.95
C LEU A 170 -11.19 1.93 -0.68
N VAL A 171 -11.21 1.11 -1.73
CA VAL A 171 -10.79 -0.29 -1.71
C VAL A 171 -9.59 -0.44 -2.65
N VAL A 172 -8.45 -0.83 -2.08
CA VAL A 172 -7.24 -1.17 -2.82
C VAL A 172 -7.09 -2.69 -2.82
N ILE A 173 -7.09 -3.30 -4.00
CA ILE A 173 -6.93 -4.74 -4.21
C ILE A 173 -5.60 -4.98 -4.89
N SER A 174 -4.70 -5.71 -4.25
CA SER A 174 -3.43 -6.15 -4.83
C SER A 174 -3.31 -7.68 -4.80
N GLY A 175 -2.53 -8.20 -5.74
CA GLY A 175 -2.26 -9.64 -5.84
C GLY A 175 -0.80 -9.90 -6.19
N ARG A 176 -0.23 -10.96 -5.61
CA ARG A 176 1.14 -11.36 -5.93
C ARG A 176 1.27 -11.79 -7.40
N GLU A 177 0.22 -12.43 -7.90
CA GLU A 177 0.11 -12.83 -9.30
C GLU A 177 -0.54 -11.71 -10.13
N PRO A 178 -0.11 -11.51 -11.39
CA PRO A 178 -0.77 -10.59 -12.31
C PRO A 178 -2.27 -10.87 -12.45
N ARG A 179 -3.04 -9.82 -12.76
CA ARG A 179 -4.50 -9.87 -12.99
C ARG A 179 -4.92 -10.80 -14.12
N THR A 180 -4.01 -11.05 -15.07
CA THR A 180 -4.20 -11.98 -16.17
C THR A 180 -4.09 -13.45 -15.73
N SER A 181 -3.56 -13.73 -14.54
CA SER A 181 -3.46 -15.07 -13.98
C SER A 181 -4.84 -15.66 -13.69
N ARG A 182 -5.05 -16.90 -14.14
CA ARG A 182 -6.31 -17.64 -13.94
C ARG A 182 -6.38 -18.38 -12.60
N GLY A 183 -5.22 -18.67 -12.02
CA GLY A 183 -5.09 -19.41 -10.76
C GLY A 183 -5.39 -18.55 -9.55
N ALA A 184 -5.69 -19.21 -8.43
CA ALA A 184 -5.77 -18.53 -7.14
C ALA A 184 -4.35 -18.16 -6.68
N GLY A 185 -4.15 -16.89 -6.32
CA GLY A 185 -2.90 -16.36 -5.78
C GLY A 185 -3.14 -15.64 -4.45
N ARG A 186 -2.06 -15.24 -3.76
CA ARG A 186 -2.18 -14.39 -2.57
C ARG A 186 -2.76 -13.03 -2.99
N MET A 187 -3.83 -12.65 -2.32
CA MET A 187 -4.53 -11.39 -2.48
C MET A 187 -4.43 -10.61 -1.17
N GLU A 188 -4.38 -9.29 -1.31
CA GLU A 188 -4.38 -8.33 -0.22
C GLU A 188 -5.38 -7.24 -0.57
N ILE A 189 -6.26 -6.90 0.38
CA ILE A 189 -7.31 -5.90 0.18
C ILE A 189 -7.26 -4.93 1.34
N THR A 190 -7.04 -3.65 1.07
CA THR A 190 -7.10 -2.58 2.06
C THR A 190 -8.34 -1.75 1.81
N ILE A 191 -9.23 -1.71 2.79
CA ILE A 191 -10.40 -0.84 2.80
C ILE A 191 -10.08 0.33 3.71
N SER A 192 -10.00 1.55 3.16
CA SER A 192 -9.79 2.77 3.93
C SER A 192 -11.12 3.46 4.20
N THR A 193 -11.46 3.60 5.48
CA THR A 193 -12.63 4.32 6.00
C THR A 193 -12.18 5.59 6.70
N TYR A 194 -13.04 6.61 6.78
CA TYR A 194 -12.72 7.88 7.44
C TYR A 194 -13.90 8.36 8.28
N GLY A 195 -13.62 8.77 9.52
CA GLY A 195 -14.61 9.41 10.39
C GLY A 195 -15.75 8.52 10.85
N LEU A 196 -15.65 7.20 10.67
CA LEU A 196 -16.61 6.24 11.23
C LEU A 196 -16.44 6.15 12.75
N ASP A 197 -17.56 6.14 13.46
CA ASP A 197 -17.56 5.70 14.86
C ASP A 197 -17.33 4.18 14.96
N ASP A 198 -17.14 3.68 16.18
CA ASP A 198 -16.83 2.27 16.42
C ASP A 198 -17.91 1.32 15.92
N ALA A 199 -19.19 1.70 16.05
CA ALA A 199 -20.29 0.84 15.63
C ALA A 199 -20.39 0.76 14.10
N ALA A 200 -20.24 1.89 13.41
CA ALA A 200 -20.22 1.96 11.95
C ALA A 200 -18.99 1.25 11.38
N PHE A 201 -17.81 1.45 11.97
CA PHE A 201 -16.59 0.75 11.57
C PHE A 201 -16.74 -0.78 11.73
N GLU A 202 -17.24 -1.25 12.86
CA GLU A 202 -17.47 -2.67 13.10
C GLU A 202 -18.51 -3.28 12.14
N LEU A 203 -19.55 -2.52 11.78
CA LEU A 203 -20.51 -2.97 10.77
C LEU A 203 -19.84 -3.12 9.40
N THR A 204 -19.03 -2.15 8.98
CA THR A 204 -18.25 -2.21 7.73
C THR A 204 -17.29 -3.40 7.75
N ARG A 205 -16.55 -3.61 8.85
CA ARG A 205 -15.66 -4.75 9.04
C ARG A 205 -16.39 -6.08 8.88
N LYS A 206 -17.53 -6.27 9.54
CA LYS A 206 -18.34 -7.49 9.45
C LYS A 206 -18.81 -7.77 8.02
N ARG A 207 -19.34 -6.75 7.32
CA ARG A 207 -19.79 -6.89 5.93
C ARG A 207 -18.66 -7.30 4.98
N TRP A 208 -17.46 -6.77 5.18
CA TRP A 208 -16.28 -7.17 4.40
C TRP A 208 -15.82 -8.58 4.77
N ALA A 209 -15.77 -8.92 6.05
CA ALA A 209 -15.38 -10.24 6.53
C ALA A 209 -16.34 -11.35 6.05
N GLU A 210 -17.66 -11.12 6.09
CA GLU A 210 -18.69 -12.05 5.62
C GLU A 210 -18.58 -12.35 4.12
N ARG A 211 -18.23 -11.34 3.31
CA ARG A 211 -17.96 -11.52 1.88
C ARG A 211 -16.63 -12.25 1.65
N TRP A 212 -15.58 -11.88 2.38
CA TRP A 212 -14.22 -12.35 2.14
C TRP A 212 -13.97 -13.80 2.57
N THR A 213 -14.37 -14.14 3.80
CA THR A 213 -14.08 -15.44 4.43
C THR A 213 -14.44 -16.66 3.56
N PRO A 214 -15.62 -16.74 2.94
CA PRO A 214 -15.97 -17.90 2.09
C PRO A 214 -15.25 -17.91 0.73
N LEU A 215 -14.64 -16.80 0.30
CA LEU A 215 -14.05 -16.67 -1.04
C LEU A 215 -12.55 -16.90 -1.09
N ALA A 216 -11.87 -16.88 0.06
CA ALA A 216 -10.43 -16.99 0.15
C ALA A 216 -10.01 -18.15 1.04
N ARG A 217 -9.04 -18.94 0.55
CA ARG A 217 -8.38 -19.92 1.41
C ARG A 217 -7.44 -19.17 2.35
N ASN A 218 -7.38 -19.61 3.61
CA ASN A 218 -6.59 -18.94 4.67
C ASN A 218 -6.96 -17.46 4.79
N ALA A 219 -8.25 -17.14 4.71
CA ALA A 219 -8.74 -15.79 4.85
C ALA A 219 -8.38 -15.23 6.24
N GLN A 220 -7.80 -14.03 6.26
CA GLN A 220 -7.55 -13.26 7.48
C GLN A 220 -8.17 -11.87 7.33
N VAL A 221 -8.60 -11.32 8.46
CA VAL A 221 -9.13 -9.97 8.60
C VAL A 221 -8.35 -9.30 9.72
N THR A 222 -7.64 -8.25 9.38
CA THR A 222 -6.77 -7.49 10.28
C THR A 222 -7.31 -6.07 10.43
N THR A 223 -7.29 -5.60 11.66
CA THR A 223 -7.59 -4.21 12.05
C THR A 223 -6.60 -3.80 13.15
N ALA A 224 -6.59 -2.53 13.57
CA ALA A 224 -5.86 -2.11 14.76
C ALA A 224 -6.13 -3.05 15.95
N ASP A 225 -7.41 -3.24 16.28
CA ASP A 225 -7.84 -4.04 17.43
C ASP A 225 -7.71 -5.56 17.25
N THR A 226 -7.27 -6.02 16.08
CA THR A 226 -7.13 -7.46 15.78
C THR A 226 -5.96 -7.63 14.80
N PRO A 227 -4.72 -7.59 15.28
CA PRO A 227 -3.55 -7.79 14.45
C PRO A 227 -3.55 -9.22 13.87
N ALA A 228 -3.01 -9.38 12.67
CA ALA A 228 -2.73 -10.70 12.11
C ALA A 228 -1.79 -11.46 13.05
N PRO A 229 -1.97 -12.79 13.22
CA PRO A 229 -1.06 -13.61 14.02
C PRO A 229 0.35 -13.69 13.43
#